data_AF-A0A498AR02-F1
#
_entry.id   AF-A0A498AR02-F1
#
_cell.length_a   1.000
_cell.length_b   1.000
_cell.length_c   1.000
_cell.angle_alpha   90.00
_cell.angle_beta   90.00
_cell.angle_gamma   90.00
#
_symmetry.space_group_name_H-M   'P 1'
#
loop_
_entity.id
_entity.type
_entity.pdbx_description
1 polymer ?
#
loop_
_entity_poly.entity_id
_entity_poly.type
_entity_poly.pdbx_seq_one_letter_code
_entity_poly.pdbx_strand_id
1 'polypeptide(L)'
;MIVMSNDCVPVPNRLRELLHRWEAEGRQPQGGMGWNRSAWLASLPEHQGLLEELPDRLDRNHVTERGRRAGEAHGEAVRAFVIAMVWGYGPVGYGAFRTARVLRENEEAPRILREVALRTRRDGGAEAFKWLRQHRLRYLGVSFATKYLFFCSGAEASPALVLDRRVQRWLWRHADLHVSLNWNVDHYRRYLCLVTKWAGDLDLRPDEVEYLMFSDDGSQQIAAEEGLVESDEVAVLDALDEAAAAFAALPGDIDANDLEDFERGVRQLRRIVLARGLTRREPPE
;
A
#
# COMPACT_ATOMS: atom_id res chain seq x y z
N MET A 1 25.59 -6.06 -23.84
CA MET A 1 26.02 -6.19 -22.43
C MET A 1 26.05 -4.77 -21.87
N ILE A 2 24.95 -4.34 -21.25
CA ILE A 2 24.85 -3.01 -20.64
C ILE A 2 24.88 -3.26 -19.13
N VAL A 3 25.97 -2.84 -18.50
CA VAL A 3 26.10 -2.84 -17.05
C VAL A 3 25.10 -1.81 -16.52
N MET A 4 24.06 -2.28 -15.83
CA MET A 4 23.14 -1.41 -15.10
C MET A 4 23.85 -0.93 -13.83
N SER A 5 24.55 0.20 -13.91
CA SER A 5 25.30 0.85 -12.81
C SER A 5 24.41 1.43 -11.70
N ASN A 6 23.50 0.64 -11.13
CA ASN A 6 22.50 1.13 -10.17
C ASN A 6 22.39 0.28 -8.88
N ASP A 7 23.33 -0.65 -8.68
CA ASP A 7 23.40 -1.58 -7.53
C ASP A 7 24.13 -1.02 -6.30
N CYS A 8 24.55 0.25 -6.33
CA CYS A 8 25.39 0.84 -5.29
C CYS A 8 24.85 2.15 -4.73
N VAL A 9 23.53 2.27 -4.52
CA VAL A 9 23.00 3.37 -3.71
C VAL A 9 23.39 3.10 -2.25
N PRO A 10 24.27 3.90 -1.63
CA PRO A 10 24.64 3.71 -0.23
C PRO A 10 23.45 3.99 0.68
N VAL A 11 23.53 3.55 1.94
CA VAL A 11 22.52 3.88 2.96
C VAL A 11 22.35 5.40 3.06
N PRO A 12 21.16 5.96 2.82
CA PRO A 12 20.92 7.40 2.94
C PRO A 12 21.20 7.92 4.34
N ASN A 13 21.80 9.11 4.45
CA ASN A 13 22.03 9.77 5.76
C ASN A 13 20.73 9.89 6.57
N ARG A 14 19.62 10.21 5.89
CA ARG A 14 18.30 10.29 6.52
C ARG A 14 17.89 8.99 7.21
N LEU A 15 18.20 7.83 6.62
CA LEU A 15 17.90 6.54 7.22
C LEU A 15 18.73 6.30 8.50
N ARG A 16 19.98 6.75 8.53
CA ARG A 16 20.83 6.69 9.73
C ARG A 16 20.31 7.59 10.85
N GLU A 17 19.88 8.81 10.52
CA GLU A 17 19.25 9.74 11.46
C GLU A 17 17.96 9.15 12.06
N LEU A 18 17.13 8.53 11.21
CA LEU A 18 15.91 7.86 11.63
C LEU A 18 16.20 6.69 12.58
N LEU A 19 17.20 5.87 12.24
CA LEU A 19 17.63 4.77 13.10
C LEU A 19 18.08 5.29 14.47
N HIS A 20 18.94 6.30 14.53
CA HIS A 20 19.41 6.85 15.80
C HIS A 20 18.27 7.40 16.67
N ARG A 21 17.29 8.08 16.07
CA ARG A 21 16.10 8.55 16.81
C ARG A 21 15.27 7.38 17.33
N TRP A 22 15.00 6.40 16.48
CA TRP A 22 14.21 5.23 16.85
C TRP A 22 14.90 4.40 17.95
N GLU A 23 16.22 4.28 17.93
CA GLU A 23 17.01 3.66 18.99
C GLU A 23 16.94 4.43 20.31
N ALA A 24 17.05 5.77 20.27
CA ALA A 24 16.92 6.60 21.46
C ALA A 24 15.54 6.50 22.13
N GLU A 25 14.49 6.20 21.35
CA GLU A 25 13.12 5.97 21.82
C GLU A 25 12.86 4.51 22.26
N GLY A 26 13.88 3.63 22.19
CA GLY A 26 13.77 2.23 22.58
C GLY A 26 13.14 1.33 21.52
N ARG A 27 13.25 1.70 20.23
CA ARG A 27 12.71 0.99 19.06
C ARG A 27 11.22 0.64 19.20
N GLN A 28 10.40 1.63 19.59
CA GLN A 28 8.96 1.43 19.78
C GLN A 28 8.32 0.84 18.51
N PRO A 29 7.50 -0.23 18.64
CA PRO A 29 6.81 -0.81 17.50
C PRO A 29 5.75 0.15 16.96
N GLN A 30 5.34 -0.07 15.71
CA GLN A 30 4.20 0.64 15.16
C GLN A 30 2.95 0.39 16.01
N GLY A 31 2.35 1.46 16.53
CA GLY A 31 1.09 1.37 17.26
C GLY A 31 -0.05 0.84 16.38
N GLY A 32 -1.03 0.18 17.01
CA GLY A 32 -2.18 -0.37 16.29
C GLY A 32 -2.99 0.71 15.57
N MET A 33 -3.45 0.40 14.36
CA MET A 33 -4.28 1.28 13.53
C MET A 33 -5.75 1.09 13.89
N GLY A 34 -6.43 2.19 14.24
CA GLY A 34 -7.89 2.21 14.39
C GLY A 34 -8.58 2.09 13.03
N TRP A 35 -9.83 1.60 13.03
CA TRP A 35 -10.62 1.41 11.81
C TRP A 35 -12.12 1.59 12.07
N ASN A 36 -12.88 1.96 11.05
CA ASN A 36 -14.32 2.18 11.17
C ASN A 36 -15.10 0.86 11.07
N ARG A 37 -15.26 0.15 12.19
CA ARG A 37 -15.94 -1.16 12.22
C ARG A 37 -17.30 -1.15 11.51
N SER A 38 -18.13 -0.15 11.77
CA SER A 38 -19.48 -0.07 11.20
C SER A 38 -19.46 0.01 9.68
N ALA A 39 -18.58 0.83 9.08
CA ALA A 39 -18.46 0.95 7.62
C ALA A 39 -18.00 -0.37 6.97
N TRP A 40 -17.09 -1.08 7.63
CA TRP A 40 -16.58 -2.37 7.19
C TRP A 40 -17.63 -3.48 7.28
N LEU A 41 -18.39 -3.55 8.38
CA LEU A 41 -19.51 -4.48 8.54
C LEU A 41 -20.58 -4.26 7.47
N ALA A 42 -20.94 -3.00 7.19
CA ALA A 42 -21.93 -2.67 6.17
C ALA A 42 -21.47 -3.06 4.75
N SER A 43 -20.18 -2.93 4.44
CA SER A 43 -19.66 -3.19 3.09
C SER A 43 -19.34 -4.67 2.83
N LEU A 44 -19.13 -5.47 3.87
CA LEU A 44 -18.70 -6.88 3.79
C LEU A 44 -19.55 -7.77 4.72
N PRO A 45 -20.87 -7.89 4.49
CA PRO A 45 -21.76 -8.68 5.34
C PRO A 45 -21.37 -10.17 5.39
N GLU A 46 -20.84 -10.72 4.29
CA GLU A 46 -20.33 -12.09 4.23
C GLU A 46 -19.12 -12.35 5.15
N HIS A 47 -18.51 -11.29 5.69
CA HIS A 47 -17.34 -11.36 6.57
C HIS A 47 -17.63 -10.79 7.96
N GLN A 48 -18.91 -10.60 8.31
CA GLN A 48 -19.32 -10.04 9.60
C GLN A 48 -18.68 -10.77 10.79
N GLY A 49 -18.75 -12.10 10.83
CA GLY A 49 -18.16 -12.87 11.94
C GLY A 49 -16.64 -12.68 12.06
N LEU A 50 -15.92 -12.47 10.94
CA LEU A 50 -14.51 -12.11 11.00
C LEU A 50 -14.32 -10.71 11.61
N LEU A 51 -15.07 -9.72 11.12
CA LEU A 51 -14.92 -8.31 11.48
C LEU A 51 -15.31 -8.03 12.94
N GLU A 52 -16.28 -8.76 13.48
CA GLU A 52 -16.69 -8.68 14.89
C GLU A 52 -15.61 -9.18 15.85
N GLU A 53 -14.80 -10.17 15.44
CA GLU A 53 -13.70 -10.71 16.24
C GLU A 53 -12.46 -9.80 16.25
N LEU A 54 -12.38 -8.82 15.33
CA LEU A 54 -11.20 -7.96 15.22
C LEU A 54 -11.16 -6.90 16.35
N PRO A 55 -9.99 -6.67 16.97
CA PRO A 55 -9.82 -5.62 17.95
C PRO A 55 -10.03 -4.23 17.32
N ASP A 56 -10.35 -3.23 18.16
CA ASP A 56 -10.53 -1.83 17.70
C ASP A 56 -9.28 -1.25 17.04
N ARG A 57 -8.10 -1.77 17.39
CA ARG A 57 -6.81 -1.37 16.81
C ARG A 57 -6.05 -2.61 16.34
N LEU A 58 -5.67 -2.62 15.07
CA LEU A 58 -4.88 -3.69 14.47
C LEU A 58 -3.42 -3.28 14.38
N ASP A 59 -2.53 -4.05 15.00
CA ASP A 59 -1.09 -3.90 14.83
C ASP A 59 -0.53 -4.86 13.75
N ARG A 60 0.75 -4.69 13.39
CA ARG A 60 1.40 -5.55 12.40
C ARG A 60 1.41 -7.03 12.82
N ASN A 61 1.53 -7.33 14.11
CA ASN A 61 1.61 -8.70 14.62
C ASN A 61 0.29 -9.45 14.42
N HIS A 62 -0.83 -8.80 14.73
CA HIS A 62 -2.16 -9.37 14.55
C HIS A 62 -2.43 -9.75 13.09
N VAL A 63 -2.06 -8.86 12.15
CA VAL A 63 -2.25 -9.12 10.71
C VAL A 63 -1.27 -10.19 10.20
N THR A 64 -0.03 -10.17 10.67
CA THR A 64 1.00 -11.17 10.30
C THR A 64 0.56 -12.57 10.68
N GLU A 65 -0.01 -12.75 11.88
CA GLU A 65 -0.50 -14.05 12.32
C GLU A 65 -1.60 -14.61 11.41
N ARG A 66 -2.48 -13.74 10.92
CA ARG A 66 -3.52 -14.11 9.95
C ARG A 66 -2.92 -14.39 8.57
N GLY A 67 -1.92 -13.62 8.15
CA GLY A 67 -1.22 -13.83 6.88
C GLY A 67 -0.49 -15.17 6.77
N ARG A 68 0.03 -15.71 7.88
CA ARG A 68 0.63 -17.07 7.94
C ARG A 68 -0.35 -18.15 7.48
N ARG A 69 -1.62 -18.00 7.83
CA ARG A 69 -2.70 -18.95 7.52
C ARG A 69 -3.26 -18.82 6.11
N ALA A 70 -2.90 -17.77 5.38
CA ALA A 70 -3.45 -17.45 4.06
C ALA A 70 -3.29 -18.56 2.99
N GLY A 71 -2.37 -19.52 3.19
CA GLY A 71 -2.19 -20.66 2.27
C GLY A 71 -3.05 -21.88 2.58
N GLU A 72 -3.63 -21.96 3.77
CA GLU A 72 -4.33 -23.14 4.30
C GLU A 72 -5.57 -23.46 3.47
N ALA A 73 -6.39 -22.44 3.20
CA ALA A 73 -7.63 -22.56 2.44
C ALA A 73 -7.95 -21.25 1.70
N HIS A 74 -8.83 -21.31 0.70
CA HIS A 74 -9.33 -20.12 0.01
C HIS A 74 -9.98 -19.12 0.97
N GLY A 75 -10.75 -19.60 1.94
CA GLY A 75 -11.37 -18.75 2.97
C GLY A 75 -10.35 -18.02 3.84
N GLU A 76 -9.26 -18.70 4.25
CA GLU A 76 -8.19 -18.08 5.04
C GLU A 76 -7.42 -17.03 4.24
N ALA A 77 -7.22 -17.25 2.94
CA ALA A 77 -6.61 -16.26 2.05
C ALA A 77 -7.44 -14.97 1.99
N VAL A 78 -8.77 -15.11 1.87
CA VAL A 78 -9.70 -13.98 1.86
C VAL A 78 -9.73 -13.28 3.23
N ARG A 79 -9.80 -14.03 4.34
CA ARG A 79 -9.74 -13.45 5.69
C ARG A 79 -8.46 -12.65 5.90
N ALA A 80 -7.30 -13.21 5.57
CA ALA A 80 -6.01 -12.52 5.66
C ALA A 80 -5.97 -11.27 4.77
N PHE A 81 -6.53 -11.33 3.56
CA PHE A 81 -6.62 -10.19 2.66
C PHE A 81 -7.48 -9.07 3.28
N VAL A 82 -8.68 -9.39 3.76
CA VAL A 82 -9.58 -8.42 4.40
C VAL A 82 -8.91 -7.74 5.58
N ILE A 83 -8.27 -8.50 6.47
CA ILE A 83 -7.59 -7.95 7.65
C ILE A 83 -6.41 -7.05 7.24
N ALA A 84 -5.64 -7.44 6.20
CA ALA A 84 -4.58 -6.60 5.65
C ALA A 84 -5.13 -5.29 5.05
N MET A 85 -6.32 -5.31 4.46
CA MET A 85 -6.98 -4.10 3.96
C MET A 85 -7.51 -3.23 5.12
N VAL A 86 -8.13 -3.82 6.15
CA VAL A 86 -8.57 -3.09 7.35
C VAL A 86 -7.40 -2.35 7.97
N TRP A 87 -6.27 -3.05 8.18
CA TRP A 87 -5.05 -2.44 8.68
C TRP A 87 -4.50 -1.36 7.74
N GLY A 88 -4.46 -1.65 6.43
CA GLY A 88 -3.85 -0.77 5.44
C GLY A 88 -4.62 0.53 5.18
N TYR A 89 -5.96 0.50 5.26
CA TYR A 89 -6.81 1.68 5.15
C TYR A 89 -7.01 2.38 6.51
N GLY A 90 -6.97 1.63 7.62
CA GLY A 90 -7.20 2.17 8.95
C GLY A 90 -8.52 2.94 9.04
N PRO A 91 -8.51 4.23 9.45
CA PRO A 91 -9.73 5.02 9.64
C PRO A 91 -10.35 5.51 8.32
N VAL A 92 -9.70 5.29 7.18
CA VAL A 92 -10.14 5.82 5.88
C VAL A 92 -11.44 5.15 5.44
N GLY A 93 -12.51 5.94 5.28
CA GLY A 93 -13.88 5.45 5.10
C GLY A 93 -14.12 4.63 3.82
N TYR A 94 -13.41 4.91 2.73
CA TYR A 94 -13.60 4.19 1.46
C TYR A 94 -12.89 2.84 1.38
N GLY A 95 -12.09 2.47 2.39
CA GLY A 95 -11.35 1.21 2.40
C GLY A 95 -12.25 -0.01 2.32
N ALA A 96 -13.37 0.04 3.04
CA ALA A 96 -14.39 -1.01 3.06
C ALA A 96 -15.01 -1.23 1.68
N PHE A 97 -15.47 -0.16 1.04
CA PHE A 97 -16.05 -0.20 -0.31
C PHE A 97 -15.04 -0.74 -1.35
N ARG A 98 -13.80 -0.24 -1.35
CA ARG A 98 -12.77 -0.70 -2.30
C ARG A 98 -12.43 -2.18 -2.11
N THR A 99 -12.38 -2.64 -0.86
CA THR A 99 -12.12 -4.05 -0.54
C THR A 99 -13.28 -4.94 -1.01
N ALA A 100 -14.52 -4.55 -0.71
CA ALA A 100 -15.71 -5.25 -1.19
C ALA A 100 -15.76 -5.31 -2.71
N ARG A 101 -15.40 -4.22 -3.39
CA ARG A 101 -15.34 -4.17 -4.86
C ARG A 101 -14.31 -5.14 -5.44
N VAL A 102 -13.13 -5.26 -4.83
CA VAL A 102 -12.12 -6.24 -5.25
C VAL A 102 -12.67 -7.66 -5.14
N LEU A 103 -13.32 -8.01 -4.01
CA LEU A 103 -13.84 -9.37 -3.82
C LEU A 103 -15.03 -9.68 -4.72
N ARG A 104 -15.97 -8.74 -4.87
CA ARG A 104 -17.18 -8.91 -5.68
C ARG A 104 -16.90 -8.95 -7.18
N GLU A 105 -16.00 -8.10 -7.68
CA GLU A 105 -15.74 -7.99 -9.12
C GLU A 105 -14.61 -8.90 -9.62
N ASN A 106 -14.11 -9.81 -8.77
CA ASN A 106 -13.11 -10.81 -9.16
C ASN A 106 -13.50 -12.17 -8.57
N GLU A 107 -14.28 -12.97 -9.31
CA GLU A 107 -14.74 -14.31 -8.89
C GLU A 107 -13.58 -15.23 -8.46
N GLU A 108 -12.44 -15.11 -9.14
CA GLU A 108 -11.23 -15.90 -8.87
C GLU A 108 -10.40 -15.39 -7.68
N ALA A 109 -10.82 -14.32 -6.99
CA ALA A 109 -10.05 -13.70 -5.91
C ALA A 109 -9.61 -14.69 -4.83
N PRO A 110 -10.47 -15.59 -4.29
CA PRO A 110 -10.04 -16.52 -3.25
C PRO A 110 -8.91 -17.46 -3.71
N ARG A 111 -8.95 -17.91 -4.97
CA ARG A 111 -7.90 -18.77 -5.55
C ARG A 111 -6.61 -17.99 -5.79
N ILE A 112 -6.70 -16.79 -6.37
CA ILE A 112 -5.54 -15.93 -6.67
C ILE A 112 -4.83 -15.48 -5.38
N LEU A 113 -5.59 -15.06 -4.36
CA LEU A 113 -5.06 -14.65 -3.07
C LEU A 113 -4.30 -15.80 -2.39
N ARG A 114 -4.88 -17.01 -2.38
CA ARG A 114 -4.21 -18.19 -1.81
C ARG A 114 -2.92 -18.52 -2.57
N GLU A 115 -2.98 -18.55 -3.90
CA GLU A 115 -1.82 -18.90 -4.73
C GLU A 115 -0.69 -17.87 -4.57
N VAL A 116 -1.00 -16.57 -4.55
CA VAL A 116 0.03 -15.56 -4.33
C VAL A 116 0.61 -15.62 -2.91
N ALA A 117 -0.19 -15.96 -1.89
CA ALA A 117 0.31 -16.17 -0.54
C ALA A 117 1.31 -17.34 -0.48
N LEU A 118 0.98 -18.47 -1.12
CA LEU A 118 1.89 -19.63 -1.22
C LEU A 118 3.18 -19.27 -1.97
N ARG A 119 3.07 -18.56 -3.09
CA ARG A 119 4.23 -18.07 -3.86
C ARG A 119 5.09 -17.10 -3.06
N THR A 120 4.49 -16.23 -2.27
CA THR A 120 5.26 -15.29 -1.44
C THR A 120 6.15 -16.04 -0.46
N ARG A 121 5.65 -17.12 0.15
CA ARG A 121 6.45 -17.97 1.04
C ARG A 121 7.48 -18.83 0.34
N ARG A 122 7.16 -19.35 -0.84
CA ARG A 122 8.03 -20.28 -1.58
C ARG A 122 9.10 -19.57 -2.42
N ASP A 123 8.70 -18.54 -3.16
CA ASP A 123 9.50 -17.90 -4.21
C ASP A 123 9.97 -16.49 -3.80
N GLY A 124 9.44 -15.94 -2.71
CA GLY A 124 9.74 -14.60 -2.22
C GLY A 124 8.92 -13.48 -2.87
N GLY A 125 9.07 -12.27 -2.33
CA GLY A 125 8.23 -11.12 -2.66
C GLY A 125 8.25 -10.71 -4.14
N ALA A 126 9.42 -10.66 -4.77
CA ALA A 126 9.55 -10.21 -6.16
C ALA A 126 8.85 -11.14 -7.17
N GLU A 127 9.02 -12.46 -7.01
CA GLU A 127 8.40 -13.44 -7.91
C GLU A 127 6.90 -13.59 -7.65
N ALA A 128 6.46 -13.49 -6.38
CA ALA A 128 5.04 -13.43 -6.06
C ALA A 128 4.36 -12.18 -6.65
N PHE A 129 5.01 -11.01 -6.57
CA PHE A 129 4.52 -9.78 -7.20
C PHE A 129 4.44 -9.88 -8.72
N LYS A 130 5.46 -10.48 -9.35
CA LYS A 130 5.48 -10.76 -10.80
C LYS A 130 4.32 -11.67 -11.21
N TRP A 131 4.05 -12.72 -10.43
CA TRP A 131 2.94 -13.62 -10.69
C TRP A 131 1.59 -12.91 -10.52
N LEU A 132 1.42 -12.11 -9.46
CA LEU A 132 0.20 -11.35 -9.21
C LEU A 132 -0.06 -10.29 -10.30
N ARG A 133 0.98 -9.69 -10.88
CA ARG A 133 0.86 -8.82 -12.06
C ARG A 133 0.21 -9.53 -13.25
N GLN A 134 0.44 -10.83 -13.41
CA GLN A 134 -0.17 -11.62 -14.49
C GLN A 134 -1.60 -12.07 -14.16
N HIS A 135 -1.95 -12.08 -12.86
CA HIS A 135 -3.25 -12.51 -12.32
C HIS A 135 -3.90 -11.39 -11.53
N ARG A 136 -3.88 -10.17 -12.09
CA ARG A 136 -4.30 -8.97 -11.37
C ARG A 136 -5.77 -9.07 -10.96
N LEU A 137 -6.01 -8.79 -9.67
CA LEU A 137 -7.33 -8.48 -9.17
C LEU A 137 -7.66 -7.04 -9.57
N ARG A 138 -8.77 -6.84 -10.29
CA ARG A 138 -9.27 -5.51 -10.65
C ARG A 138 -9.46 -4.69 -9.38
N TYR A 139 -9.18 -3.40 -9.47
CA TYR A 139 -9.23 -2.42 -8.36
C TYR A 139 -8.22 -2.61 -7.23
N LEU A 140 -7.41 -3.67 -7.25
CA LEU A 140 -6.30 -3.82 -6.32
C LEU A 140 -5.06 -3.07 -6.84
N GLY A 141 -4.66 -2.01 -6.14
CA GLY A 141 -3.44 -1.25 -6.42
C GLY A 141 -2.18 -1.88 -5.79
N VAL A 142 -1.00 -1.46 -6.25
CA VAL A 142 0.31 -1.97 -5.77
C VAL A 142 0.48 -1.79 -4.25
N SER A 143 0.07 -0.65 -3.69
CA SER A 143 0.18 -0.38 -2.26
C SER A 143 -0.50 -1.44 -1.40
N PHE A 144 -1.70 -1.86 -1.79
CA PHE A 144 -2.47 -2.85 -1.04
C PHE A 144 -2.08 -4.29 -1.41
N ALA A 145 -1.73 -4.53 -2.68
CA ALA A 145 -1.18 -5.81 -3.10
C ALA A 145 0.09 -6.15 -2.29
N THR A 146 1.04 -5.22 -2.20
CA THR A 146 2.30 -5.43 -1.47
C THR A 146 2.10 -5.52 0.04
N LYS A 147 1.09 -4.87 0.63
CA LYS A 147 0.68 -5.12 2.02
C LYS A 147 0.23 -6.56 2.23
N TYR A 148 -0.59 -7.10 1.32
CA TYR A 148 -0.98 -8.51 1.41
C TYR A 148 0.22 -9.46 1.28
N LEU A 149 1.13 -9.20 0.33
CA LEU A 149 2.37 -10.00 0.20
C LEU A 149 3.23 -9.91 1.46
N PHE A 150 3.42 -8.71 2.02
CA PHE A 150 4.17 -8.49 3.25
C PHE A 150 3.66 -9.41 4.37
N PHE A 151 2.36 -9.42 4.63
CA PHE A 151 1.79 -10.27 5.68
C PHE A 151 1.79 -11.77 5.34
N CYS A 152 1.84 -12.13 4.06
CA CYS A 152 1.96 -13.53 3.63
C CYS A 152 3.41 -14.05 3.66
N SER A 153 4.41 -13.17 3.84
CA SER A 153 5.82 -13.52 3.73
C SER A 153 6.25 -14.55 4.76
N GLY A 154 7.14 -15.47 4.34
CA GLY A 154 7.80 -16.44 5.22
C GLY A 154 9.18 -15.96 5.63
N ALA A 155 9.74 -16.53 6.69
CA ALA A 155 11.08 -16.16 7.18
C ALA A 155 12.22 -16.65 6.26
N GLU A 156 12.00 -17.71 5.47
CA GLU A 156 13.04 -18.38 4.70
C GLU A 156 13.25 -17.80 3.29
N ALA A 157 12.22 -17.16 2.71
CA ALA A 157 12.28 -16.62 1.36
C ALA A 157 12.65 -15.12 1.37
N SER A 158 13.05 -14.60 0.20
CA SER A 158 13.27 -13.16 0.03
C SER A 158 12.03 -12.37 0.48
N PRO A 159 12.17 -11.34 1.31
CA PRO A 159 11.04 -10.65 1.91
C PRO A 159 10.15 -10.00 0.85
N ALA A 160 8.84 -9.96 1.09
CA ALA A 160 7.99 -8.95 0.47
C ALA A 160 7.90 -7.76 1.43
N LEU A 161 8.24 -6.57 0.93
CA LEU A 161 8.09 -5.32 1.68
C LEU A 161 6.95 -4.48 1.11
N VAL A 162 6.33 -3.67 1.95
CA VAL A 162 5.27 -2.77 1.50
C VAL A 162 5.87 -1.71 0.58
N LEU A 163 5.25 -1.51 -0.59
CA LEU A 163 5.56 -0.39 -1.48
C LEU A 163 4.29 0.43 -1.68
N ASP A 164 4.16 1.50 -0.90
CA ASP A 164 3.10 2.49 -1.06
C ASP A 164 3.67 3.87 -1.41
N ARG A 165 2.78 4.87 -1.51
CA ARG A 165 3.14 6.23 -1.90
C ARG A 165 4.10 6.89 -0.90
N ARG A 166 4.05 6.53 0.38
CA ARG A 166 4.95 7.09 1.40
C ARG A 166 6.36 6.59 1.18
N VAL A 167 6.50 5.26 1.07
CA VAL A 167 7.79 4.63 0.77
C VAL A 167 8.34 5.08 -0.59
N GLN A 168 7.50 5.16 -1.63
CA GLN A 168 7.91 5.67 -2.94
C GLN A 168 8.44 7.11 -2.88
N ARG A 169 7.72 8.02 -2.21
CA ARG A 169 8.15 9.42 -2.06
C ARG A 169 9.44 9.52 -1.26
N TRP A 170 9.57 8.74 -0.18
CA TRP A 170 10.77 8.70 0.63
C TRP A 170 11.99 8.26 -0.19
N LEU A 171 11.86 7.17 -0.95
CA LEU A 171 12.92 6.64 -1.82
C LEU A 171 13.36 7.65 -2.88
N TRP A 172 12.40 8.37 -3.47
CA TRP A 172 12.72 9.43 -4.42
C TRP A 172 13.51 10.57 -3.75
N ARG A 173 13.04 11.08 -2.61
CA ARG A 173 13.66 12.24 -1.93
C ARG A 173 15.03 11.94 -1.35
N HIS A 174 15.24 10.75 -0.79
CA HIS A 174 16.41 10.46 0.03
C HIS A 174 17.40 9.49 -0.61
N ALA A 175 16.99 8.78 -1.65
CA ALA A 175 17.83 7.79 -2.33
C ALA A 175 17.88 7.96 -3.85
N ASP A 176 17.24 9.00 -4.40
CA ASP A 176 17.07 9.23 -5.84
C ASP A 176 16.51 8.01 -6.61
N LEU A 177 15.80 7.14 -5.88
CA LEU A 177 15.27 5.90 -6.43
C LEU A 177 13.81 6.08 -6.85
N HIS A 178 13.60 6.04 -8.16
CA HIS A 178 12.28 6.16 -8.76
C HIS A 178 11.62 4.79 -8.93
N VAL A 179 10.74 4.42 -8.00
CA VAL A 179 9.92 3.20 -8.07
C VAL A 179 8.52 3.52 -8.58
N SER A 180 7.90 2.60 -9.33
CA SER A 180 6.56 2.82 -9.92
C SER A 180 5.50 2.01 -9.18
N LEU A 181 4.36 2.65 -8.88
CA LEU A 181 3.16 1.99 -8.37
C LEU A 181 2.26 1.41 -9.49
N ASN A 182 2.76 1.33 -10.72
CA ASN A 182 2.03 0.78 -11.89
C ASN A 182 2.46 -0.65 -12.22
N TRP A 183 2.61 -1.51 -11.21
CA TRP A 183 2.92 -2.93 -11.38
C TRP A 183 4.23 -3.19 -12.16
N ASN A 184 5.26 -2.37 -11.94
CA ASN A 184 6.58 -2.58 -12.52
C ASN A 184 7.40 -3.55 -11.65
N VAL A 185 7.63 -4.76 -12.17
CA VAL A 185 8.31 -5.85 -11.45
C VAL A 185 9.77 -5.53 -11.17
N ASP A 186 10.46 -4.90 -12.12
CA ASP A 186 11.89 -4.62 -11.97
C ASP A 186 12.12 -3.51 -10.96
N HIS A 187 11.24 -2.51 -10.90
CA HIS A 187 11.28 -1.48 -9.86
C HIS A 187 11.02 -2.08 -8.48
N TYR A 188 10.04 -2.99 -8.36
CA TYR A 188 9.78 -3.66 -7.08
C TYR A 188 10.94 -4.56 -6.66
N ARG A 189 11.52 -5.33 -7.58
CA ARG A 189 12.71 -6.16 -7.30
C ARG A 189 13.91 -5.31 -6.86
N ARG A 190 14.15 -4.20 -7.55
CA ARG A 190 15.23 -3.25 -7.20
C ARG A 190 15.02 -2.64 -5.81
N TYR A 191 13.79 -2.25 -5.49
CA TYR A 191 13.42 -1.79 -4.16
C TYR A 191 13.75 -2.83 -3.09
N LEU A 192 13.28 -4.07 -3.24
CA LEU A 192 13.56 -5.13 -2.27
C LEU A 192 15.05 -5.40 -2.10
N CYS A 193 15.79 -5.52 -3.22
CA CYS A 193 17.24 -5.73 -3.19
C CYS A 193 17.97 -4.62 -2.43
N LEU A 194 17.62 -3.36 -2.70
CA LEU A 194 18.27 -2.22 -2.07
C LEU A 194 17.97 -2.14 -0.57
N VAL A 195 16.71 -2.34 -0.18
CA VAL A 195 16.33 -2.31 1.23
C VAL A 195 16.95 -3.47 2.01
N THR A 196 17.02 -4.67 1.43
CA THR A 196 17.73 -5.81 2.04
C THR A 196 19.21 -5.51 2.23
N LYS A 197 19.86 -4.85 1.27
CA LYS A 197 21.26 -4.43 1.40
C LYS A 197 21.43 -3.42 2.54
N TRP A 198 20.63 -2.36 2.59
CA TRP A 198 20.70 -1.37 3.66
C TRP A 198 20.40 -1.96 5.04
N ALA A 199 19.50 -2.94 5.11
CA ALA A 199 19.22 -3.67 6.34
C ALA A 199 20.47 -4.41 6.84
N GLY A 200 21.20 -5.09 5.94
CA GLY A 200 22.49 -5.70 6.27
C GLY A 200 23.56 -4.70 6.72
N ASP A 201 23.67 -3.56 6.03
CA ASP A 201 24.62 -2.50 6.38
C ASP A 201 24.32 -1.81 7.73
N LEU A 202 23.09 -1.92 8.22
CA LEU A 202 22.60 -1.28 9.46
C LEU A 202 22.31 -2.27 10.60
N ASP A 203 22.53 -3.57 10.38
CA ASP A 203 22.13 -4.65 11.32
C ASP A 203 20.65 -4.57 11.74
N LEU A 204 19.78 -4.42 10.74
CA LEU A 204 18.33 -4.36 10.88
C LEU A 204 17.66 -5.49 10.08
N ARG A 205 16.40 -5.77 10.41
CA ARG A 205 15.55 -6.53 9.50
C ARG A 205 15.05 -5.64 8.34
N PRO A 206 14.83 -6.19 7.13
CA PRO A 206 14.32 -5.41 6.01
C PRO A 206 12.96 -4.72 6.28
N ASP A 207 12.08 -5.32 7.08
CA ASP A 207 10.80 -4.73 7.50
C ASP A 207 10.96 -3.52 8.43
N GLU A 208 12.05 -3.47 9.20
CA GLU A 208 12.38 -2.32 10.05
C GLU A 208 12.87 -1.15 9.22
N VAL A 209 13.68 -1.41 8.18
CA VAL A 209 14.09 -0.36 7.23
C VAL A 209 12.88 0.23 6.51
N GLU A 210 11.96 -0.62 6.00
CA GLU A 210 10.69 -0.17 5.41
C GLU A 210 9.87 0.68 6.39
N TYR A 211 9.77 0.24 7.65
CA TYR A 211 9.06 0.98 8.68
C TYR A 211 9.65 2.38 8.92
N LEU A 212 10.98 2.52 8.98
CA LEU A 212 11.64 3.83 9.15
C LEU A 212 11.33 4.78 7.98
N MET A 213 11.29 4.27 6.74
CA MET A 213 10.90 5.07 5.57
C MET A 213 9.43 5.51 5.66
N PHE A 214 8.54 4.59 6.06
CA PHE A 214 7.12 4.86 6.20
C PHE A 214 6.81 5.89 7.31
N SER A 215 7.49 5.78 8.46
CA SER A 215 7.25 6.66 9.61
C SER A 215 7.74 8.09 9.36
N ASP A 216 8.88 8.25 8.68
CA ASP A 216 9.44 9.57 8.36
C ASP A 216 8.53 10.40 7.46
N ASP A 217 8.06 9.81 6.36
CA ASP A 217 7.15 10.51 5.44
C ASP A 217 5.78 10.78 6.09
N GLY A 218 5.33 9.91 6.99
CA GLY A 218 4.12 10.15 7.80
C GLY A 218 4.27 11.34 8.75
N SER A 219 5.39 11.46 9.45
CA SER A 219 5.68 12.61 10.31
C SER A 219 5.89 13.90 9.51
N GLN A 220 6.55 13.83 8.36
CA GLN A 220 6.70 14.99 7.47
C GLN A 220 5.37 15.44 6.88
N GLN A 221 4.45 14.51 6.59
CA GLN A 221 3.12 14.87 6.09
C GLN A 221 2.28 15.59 7.14
N ILE A 222 2.32 15.15 8.40
CA ILE A 222 1.67 15.87 9.51
C ILE A 222 2.27 17.27 9.66
N ALA A 223 3.60 17.39 9.62
CA ALA A 223 4.28 18.68 9.71
C ALA A 223 4.04 19.59 8.48
N ALA A 224 3.87 19.02 7.29
CA ALA A 224 3.58 19.75 6.04
C ALA A 224 2.09 20.09 5.87
N GLU A 225 1.17 19.30 6.45
CA GLU A 225 -0.23 19.69 6.61
C GLU A 225 -0.37 20.88 7.57
N GLU A 226 0.57 21.03 8.52
CA GLU A 226 0.74 22.23 9.34
C GLU A 226 1.52 23.37 8.61
N GLY A 227 1.98 23.16 7.36
CA GLY A 227 2.64 24.19 6.55
C GLY A 227 2.99 23.78 5.11
N LEU A 228 2.01 23.80 4.17
CA LEU A 228 2.04 23.94 2.68
C LEU A 228 3.26 23.36 1.88
N VAL A 229 3.21 22.68 0.72
CA VAL A 229 2.25 22.30 -0.34
C VAL A 229 2.91 21.12 -1.08
N GLU A 230 2.22 20.00 -1.25
CA GLU A 230 2.66 18.88 -2.10
C GLU A 230 2.55 19.26 -3.59
N SER A 231 3.22 18.56 -4.52
CA SER A 231 3.06 18.82 -5.96
C SER A 231 1.57 18.88 -6.34
N ASP A 232 1.06 20.10 -6.54
CA ASP A 232 -0.37 20.44 -6.59
C ASP A 232 -1.19 19.46 -7.44
N GLU A 233 -0.63 19.01 -8.57
CA GLU A 233 -1.32 18.15 -9.52
C GLU A 233 -1.63 16.74 -8.98
N VAL A 234 -0.66 16.08 -8.36
CA VAL A 234 -0.83 14.70 -7.87
C VAL A 234 -1.72 14.69 -6.64
N ALA A 235 -1.53 15.66 -5.74
CA ALA A 235 -2.41 15.86 -4.58
C ALA A 235 -3.85 16.13 -4.99
N VAL A 236 -4.08 16.95 -6.02
CA VAL A 236 -5.42 17.20 -6.55
C VAL A 236 -6.01 15.94 -7.19
N LEU A 237 -5.25 15.15 -7.95
CA LEU A 237 -5.75 13.89 -8.52
C LEU A 237 -6.14 12.88 -7.44
N ASP A 238 -5.37 12.81 -6.36
CA ASP A 238 -5.70 11.97 -5.21
C ASP A 238 -6.94 12.47 -4.48
N ALA A 239 -7.06 13.79 -4.24
CA ALA A 239 -8.25 14.39 -3.64
C ALA A 239 -9.51 14.14 -4.49
N LEU A 240 -9.38 14.13 -5.82
CA LEU A 240 -10.48 13.79 -6.73
C LEU A 240 -10.90 12.32 -6.62
N ASP A 241 -9.93 11.41 -6.46
CA ASP A 241 -10.20 9.99 -6.24
C ASP A 241 -10.76 9.70 -4.84
N GLU A 242 -10.39 10.51 -3.85
CA GLU A 242 -10.97 10.51 -2.52
C GLU A 242 -12.40 11.05 -2.54
N ALA A 243 -12.67 12.14 -3.26
CA ALA A 243 -13.99 12.71 -3.39
C ALA A 243 -14.98 11.75 -4.08
N ALA A 244 -14.56 11.09 -5.17
CA ALA A 244 -15.35 10.05 -5.83
C ALA A 244 -15.74 8.92 -4.88
N ALA A 245 -14.78 8.46 -4.09
CA ALA A 245 -14.99 7.36 -3.17
C ALA A 245 -15.81 7.77 -1.94
N ALA A 246 -15.66 9.01 -1.45
CA ALA A 246 -16.44 9.56 -0.36
C ALA A 246 -17.91 9.74 -0.77
N PHE A 247 -18.16 10.25 -1.98
CA PHE A 247 -19.51 10.39 -2.51
C PHE A 247 -20.22 9.03 -2.64
N ALA A 248 -19.52 8.02 -3.16
CA ALA A 248 -20.04 6.66 -3.26
C ALA A 248 -20.34 6.00 -1.89
N ALA A 249 -19.74 6.51 -0.81
CA ALA A 249 -19.89 6.00 0.56
C ALA A 249 -20.85 6.85 1.42
N LEU A 250 -21.48 7.89 0.87
CA LEU A 250 -22.42 8.71 1.61
C LEU A 250 -23.67 7.87 1.99
N PRO A 251 -24.14 7.97 3.25
CA PRO A 251 -25.35 7.27 3.66
C PRO A 251 -26.60 7.93 3.05
N GLY A 252 -27.44 7.13 2.38
CA GLY A 252 -28.69 7.56 1.75
C GLY A 252 -29.00 6.73 0.50
N ASP A 253 -30.24 6.82 -0.02
CA ASP A 253 -30.60 6.27 -1.33
C ASP A 253 -29.96 7.16 -2.42
N ILE A 254 -28.68 6.94 -2.69
CA ILE A 254 -27.99 7.50 -3.84
C ILE A 254 -28.42 6.66 -5.05
N ASP A 255 -29.15 7.26 -5.98
CA ASP A 255 -29.51 6.57 -7.22
C ASP A 255 -28.25 6.31 -8.06
N ALA A 256 -28.25 5.23 -8.83
CA ALA A 256 -27.14 4.86 -9.70
C ALA A 256 -26.76 5.98 -10.68
N ASN A 257 -27.75 6.78 -11.10
CA ASN A 257 -27.52 7.95 -11.95
C ASN A 257 -26.67 9.04 -11.26
N ASP A 258 -26.91 9.29 -9.96
CA ASP A 258 -26.15 10.30 -9.20
C ASP A 258 -24.68 9.88 -9.04
N LEU A 259 -24.44 8.58 -8.82
CA LEU A 259 -23.10 8.01 -8.75
C LEU A 259 -22.37 8.11 -10.10
N GLU A 260 -23.04 7.77 -11.20
CA GLU A 260 -22.48 7.87 -12.55
C GLU A 260 -22.17 9.32 -12.94
N ASP A 261 -23.05 10.27 -12.62
CA ASP A 261 -22.87 11.69 -12.87
C ASP A 261 -21.71 12.26 -12.05
N PHE A 262 -21.59 11.88 -10.78
CA PHE A 262 -20.46 12.29 -9.94
C PHE A 262 -19.13 11.72 -10.47
N GLU A 263 -19.08 10.44 -10.82
CA GLU A 263 -17.90 9.83 -11.43
C GLU A 263 -17.54 10.51 -12.76
N ARG A 264 -18.53 10.92 -13.55
CA ARG A 264 -18.32 11.67 -14.80
C ARG A 264 -17.70 13.04 -14.52
N GLY A 265 -18.18 13.76 -13.51
CA GLY A 265 -17.60 15.03 -13.06
C GLY A 265 -16.15 14.87 -12.61
N VAL A 266 -15.86 13.86 -11.79
CA VAL A 266 -14.49 13.56 -11.34
C VAL A 266 -13.57 13.24 -12.53
N ARG A 267 -14.04 12.44 -13.50
CA ARG A 267 -13.28 12.15 -14.73
C ARG A 267 -12.96 13.41 -15.54
N GLN A 268 -13.89 14.38 -15.61
CA GLN A 268 -13.64 15.65 -16.29
C GLN A 268 -12.62 16.51 -15.54
N LEU A 269 -12.73 16.62 -14.22
CA LEU A 269 -11.78 17.34 -13.38
C LEU A 269 -10.37 16.75 -13.49
N ARG A 270 -10.24 15.42 -13.50
CA ARG A 270 -8.95 14.74 -13.73
C ARG A 270 -8.33 15.13 -15.07
N ARG A 271 -9.12 15.19 -16.14
CA ARG A 271 -8.63 15.61 -17.47
C ARG A 271 -8.11 17.05 -17.46
N ILE A 272 -8.79 17.96 -16.76
CA ILE A 272 -8.39 19.37 -16.66
C ILE A 272 -7.06 19.50 -15.88
N VAL A 273 -6.93 18.77 -14.77
CA VAL A 273 -5.72 18.78 -13.94
C VAL A 273 -4.52 18.26 -14.72
N LEU A 274 -4.67 17.12 -15.42
CA LEU A 274 -3.65 16.54 -16.29
C LEU A 274 -3.27 17.46 -17.48
N ALA A 275 -4.25 18.14 -18.08
CA ALA A 275 -3.99 19.08 -19.18
C ALA A 275 -3.19 20.32 -18.74
N ARG A 276 -3.40 20.79 -17.50
CA ARG A 276 -2.62 21.88 -16.89
C ARG A 276 -1.20 21.44 -16.48
N GLY A 277 -1.02 20.19 -16.09
CA GLY A 277 0.31 19.62 -15.82
C GLY A 277 1.19 19.53 -17.07
N LEU A 278 0.59 19.18 -18.21
CA LEU A 278 1.27 19.09 -19.51
C LEU A 278 1.73 20.44 -20.06
N THR A 279 1.00 21.54 -19.80
CA THR A 279 1.35 22.90 -20.25
C THR A 279 2.49 23.55 -19.46
N ARG A 280 2.81 23.05 -18.25
CA ARG A 280 3.98 23.50 -17.46
C ARG A 280 5.31 22.86 -17.88
N ARG A 281 5.31 21.92 -18.84
CA ARG A 281 6.48 21.13 -19.26
C ARG A 281 7.03 21.49 -20.65
N GLU A 282 6.75 22.69 -21.19
CA GLU A 282 7.50 23.16 -22.35
C GLU A 282 8.97 23.46 -21.96
N PRO A 283 9.96 23.05 -22.77
CA PRO A 283 11.36 23.26 -22.44
C PRO A 283 11.72 24.74 -22.55
N PRO A 284 12.63 25.27 -21.70
CA PRO A 284 13.10 26.63 -21.85
C PRO A 284 13.91 26.77 -23.14
N GLU A 285 13.72 27.90 -23.84
CA GLU A 285 14.54 28.34 -24.99
C GLU A 285 16.03 28.49 -24.63
#